data_AF-A0A7C4WL24-F1
#
_entry.id   AF-A0A7C4WL24-F1
#
_cell.length_a   1.000
_cell.length_b   1.000
_cell.length_c   1.000
_cell.angle_alpha   90.00
_cell.angle_beta   90.00
_cell.angle_gamma   90.00
#
_symmetry.space_group_name_H-M   'P 1'
#
loop_
_entity.id
_entity.type
_entity.pdbx_description
1 polymer ?
#
loop_
_entity_poly.entity_id
_entity_poly.type
_entity_poly.pdbx_seq_one_letter_code
_entity_poly.pdbx_strand_id
1 'polypeptide(L)' 'MDRSTVRKALLYENTRGGLVRCLLCERRCIISEGSTGFCGTRINMDGVLYTLVYGDISAISVNPIEKGCLF' A
#
# COMPACT_ATOMS: atom_id res chain seq x y z
N MET A 1 9.22 5.94 -15.11
CA MET A 1 8.20 5.46 -14.16
C MET A 1 7.38 6.66 -13.74
N ASP A 2 6.33 6.99 -14.50
CA ASP A 2 5.32 7.94 -14.03
C ASP A 2 4.67 7.31 -12.79
N ARG A 3 4.88 7.90 -11.62
CA ARG A 3 4.49 7.30 -10.33
C ARG A 3 3.66 8.28 -9.53
N SER A 4 2.67 8.87 -10.18
CA SER A 4 1.63 9.69 -9.58
C SER A 4 0.99 9.03 -8.34
N THR A 5 1.00 7.70 -8.29
CA THR A 5 0.43 6.85 -7.23
C THR A 5 1.41 6.43 -6.13
N VAL A 6 2.71 6.68 -6.28
CA VAL A 6 3.70 6.30 -5.26
C VAL A 6 3.83 7.39 -4.22
N ARG A 7 3.49 7.08 -2.98
CA ARG A 7 3.58 8.01 -1.85
C ARG A 7 4.28 7.40 -0.65
N LYS A 8 4.98 8.25 0.10
CA LYS A 8 5.60 7.87 1.37
C LYS A 8 4.51 7.40 2.34
N ALA A 9 4.71 6.23 2.94
CA ALA A 9 3.84 5.73 3.98
C ALA A 9 4.07 6.53 5.27
N LEU A 10 3.00 6.79 6.03
CA LEU A 10 3.07 7.55 7.28
C LEU A 10 3.21 6.66 8.52
N LEU A 11 2.70 5.42 8.44
CA LEU A 11 2.57 4.49 9.55
C LEU A 11 3.64 3.40 9.46
N TYR A 12 4.89 3.76 9.77
CA TYR A 12 5.99 2.81 9.87
C TYR A 12 7.05 3.27 10.87
N GLU A 13 7.80 2.31 11.40
CA GLU A 13 8.96 2.54 12.24
C GLU A 13 10.23 2.11 11.52
N ASN A 14 11.31 2.88 11.71
CA ASN A 14 12.63 2.49 11.25
C ASN A 14 13.30 1.61 12.29
N THR A 15 13.76 0.44 11.85
CA THR A 15 14.53 -0.51 12.66
C THR A 15 16.01 -0.37 12.31
N ARG A 16 16.90 -0.77 13.24
CA ARG A 16 18.35 -0.77 12.97
C ARG A 16 18.67 -1.65 11.76
N GLY A 17 19.54 -1.16 10.86
CA GLY A 17 20.02 -1.91 9.70
C GLY A 17 19.18 -1.79 8.42
N GLY A 18 18.47 -0.67 8.21
CA GLY A 18 17.75 -0.41 6.96
C GLY A 18 16.40 -1.14 6.83
N LEU A 19 15.99 -1.86 7.86
CA LEU A 19 14.71 -2.56 7.94
C LEU A 19 13.60 -1.62 8.40
N VAL A 20 12.44 -1.66 7.74
CA VAL A 20 11.26 -0.88 8.15
C VAL A 20 10.18 -1.81 8.70
N ARG A 21 9.58 -1.43 9.82
CA ARG A 21 8.40 -2.11 10.37
C ARG A 21 7.15 -1.34 9.96
N CYS A 22 6.34 -1.95 9.09
CA CYS A 22 5.04 -1.39 8.72
C CYS A 22 4.07 -1.52 9.90
N LEU A 23 3.38 -0.45 10.29
CA LEU A 23 2.41 -0.46 11.39
C LEU A 23 0.96 -0.35 10.92
N LEU A 24 0.72 -0.43 9.61
CA LEU A 24 -0.62 -0.15 9.07
C LEU A 24 -1.63 -1.28 9.30
N CYS A 25 -1.20 -2.54 9.30
CA CYS A 25 -2.06 -3.68 9.60
C CYS A 25 -1.49 -4.49 10.77
N GLU A 26 -2.32 -5.36 11.35
CA GLU A 26 -1.97 -6.18 12.50
C GLU A 26 -0.75 -7.10 12.31
N ARG A 27 -0.40 -7.44 11.06
CA ARG A 27 0.76 -8.30 10.74
C ARG A 27 2.10 -7.66 11.04
N ARG A 28 2.15 -6.33 11.10
CA ARG A 28 3.36 -5.56 11.49
C ARG A 28 4.63 -5.99 10.74
N CYS A 29 4.52 -6.16 9.42
CA CYS A 29 5.59 -6.75 8.60
C CYS A 29 6.90 -5.98 8.76
N ILE A 30 8.01 -6.72 8.93
CA ILE A 30 9.37 -6.20 8.84
C ILE A 30 9.82 -6.37 7.38
N ILE A 31 10.19 -5.27 6.73
CA ILE A 31 10.46 -5.21 5.30
C ILE A 31 11.92 -4.80 5.11
N SER A 32 12.73 -5.68 4.52
CA SER A 32 14.10 -5.41 4.09
C SER A 32 14.14 -4.41 2.93
N GLU A 33 15.28 -3.76 2.75
CA GLU A 33 15.51 -2.85 1.63
C GLU A 33 15.25 -3.54 0.29
N GLY A 34 14.61 -2.83 -0.64
CA GLY A 34 14.20 -3.35 -1.96
C GLY A 34 13.08 -4.39 -1.93
N SER A 35 12.60 -4.78 -0.75
CA SER A 35 11.57 -5.81 -0.59
C SER A 35 10.18 -5.20 -0.37
N THR A 36 9.14 -5.96 -0.72
CA THR A 36 7.75 -5.60 -0.43
C THR A 36 7.21 -6.32 0.79
N GLY A 37 6.28 -5.69 1.51
CA GLY A 37 5.53 -6.36 2.57
C GLY A 37 4.61 -7.45 2.03
N PHE A 38 4.00 -8.22 2.93
CA PHE A 38 3.08 -9.30 2.55
C PHE A 38 1.93 -8.85 1.64
N CYS A 39 1.46 -7.60 1.80
CA CYS A 39 0.39 -7.05 0.98
C CYS A 39 0.78 -6.80 -0.49
N GLY A 40 2.06 -6.87 -0.86
CA GLY A 40 2.57 -6.56 -2.20
C GLY A 40 2.49 -5.08 -2.61
N THR A 41 1.72 -4.27 -1.89
CA THR A 41 1.45 -2.86 -2.22
C THR A 41 2.38 -1.85 -1.55
N ARG A 42 3.31 -2.29 -0.68
CA ARG A 42 4.27 -1.39 -0.01
C ARG A 42 5.69 -1.92 -0.12
N ILE A 43 6.62 -1.03 -0.41
CA ILE A 43 8.04 -1.33 -0.64
C ILE A 43 8.92 -0.48 0.27
N ASN A 44 9.98 -1.07 0.80
CA ASN A 44 11.05 -0.32 1.45
C ASN A 44 12.09 0.11 0.39
N MET A 45 12.25 1.42 0.19
CA MET A 45 13.32 1.98 -0.65
C MET A 45 14.18 2.89 0.23
N ASP A 46 15.46 2.55 0.36
CA ASP A 46 16.46 3.33 1.12
C ASP A 46 16.04 3.61 2.58
N GLY A 47 15.45 2.62 3.26
CA GLY A 47 14.97 2.77 4.64
C GLY A 47 13.70 3.64 4.76
N VAL A 48 12.99 3.87 3.66
CA VAL A 48 11.72 4.59 3.64
C VAL A 48 10.64 3.69 3.07
N LEU A 49 9.54 3.55 3.80
CA LEU A 49 8.39 2.79 3.33
C LEU A 49 7.55 3.65 2.37
N TYR A 50 7.29 3.12 1.17
CA TYR A 50 6.42 3.72 0.16
C TYR A 50 5.21 2.83 -0.11
N THR A 51 4.07 3.44 -0.41
CA THR A 51 2.86 2.78 -0.93
C THR A 51 2.84 2.93 -2.45
N LEU A 52 2.61 1.82 -3.16
CA LEU A 52 2.68 1.75 -4.62
C LEU A 52 1.37 2.10 -5.32
N VAL A 53 0.25 2.03 -4.60
CA VAL A 53 -1.12 2.06 -5.15
C VAL A 53 -1.95 3.21 -4.59
N TYR A 54 -1.31 4.27 -4.08
CA TYR A 54 -2.07 5.37 -3.50
C TYR A 54 -2.83 6.12 -4.60
N GLY A 55 -4.16 6.22 -4.46
CA GLY A 55 -5.00 6.87 -5.48
C GLY A 55 -5.17 6.06 -6.76
N ASP A 56 -4.73 4.80 -6.76
CA ASP A 56 -4.97 3.87 -7.86
C ASP A 56 -6.42 3.35 -7.79
N ILE A 57 -7.18 3.52 -8.86
CA ILE A 57 -8.58 3.11 -8.92
C ILE A 57 -8.63 1.62 -9.26
N SER A 58 -8.98 0.80 -8.28
CA SER A 58 -9.06 -0.67 -8.45
C SER A 58 -10.25 -1.12 -9.28
N ALA A 59 -11.36 -0.37 -9.27
CA ALA A 59 -12.51 -0.60 -10.14
C ALA A 59 -13.36 0.68 -10.27
N ILE A 60 -13.92 0.91 -11.45
CA ILE A 60 -14.97 1.89 -11.69
C ILE A 60 -16.17 1.18 -12.30
N SER A 61 -17.34 1.36 -11.71
CA SER A 61 -18.56 0.72 -12.18
C SER A 61 -19.69 1.74 -12.21
N VAL A 62 -20.17 2.03 -13.42
CA VAL A 62 -21.36 2.84 -13.64
C VAL A 62 -22.54 1.88 -13.69
N ASN A 63 -23.21 1.72 -12.56
CA ASN A 63 -24.39 0.87 -12.48
C ASN A 63 -25.65 1.69 -12.75
N PRO A 64 -26.62 1.18 -13.54
CA PRO A 64 -27.91 1.84 -13.69
C PRO A 64 -28.62 1.93 -12.32
N ILE A 65 -29.44 2.97 -12.12
CA ILE A 65 -30.22 3.19 -10.88
C ILE A 65 -31.07 1.97 -10.53
N GLU A 66 -31.57 1.25 -11.52
CA GLU A 66 -32.37 0.03 -11.37
C GLU A 66 -31.51 -1.24 -11.24
N LYS A 67 -30.42 -1.19 -10.48
CA LYS A 67 -29.70 -2.41 -10.06
C LYS A 67 -30.50 -3.12 -8.95
N GLY A 68 -31.73 -3.53 -9.30
CA GLY A 68 -32.64 -4.45 -8.63
C GLY A 68 -33.01 -4.16 -7.17
N CYS A 69 -34.27 -3.79 -6.92
CA CYS A 69 -34.96 -4.30 -5.73
C CYS A 69 -35.16 -5.80 -5.94
N LEU A 70 -34.61 -6.63 -5.04
CA LEU A 70 -34.90 -8.06 -5.02
C LEU A 70 -36.40 -8.25 -4.68
N PHE A 71 -37.12 -8.98 -5.54
CA PHE A 71 -38.35 -9.70 -5.17
C PHE A 71 -37.99 -11.16 -4.92
#